data_AF-A0AA87B663-F1
#
_entry.id   AF-A0AA87B663-F1
#
_cell.length_a   1.000
_cell.length_b   1.000
_cell.length_c   1.000
_cell.angle_alpha   90.00
_cell.angle_beta   90.00
_cell.angle_gamma   90.00
#
_symmetry.space_group_name_H-M   'P 1'
#
loop_
_entity.id
_entity.type
_entity.pdbx_description
1 polymer ?
#
loop_
_entity_poly.entity_id
_entity_poly.type
_entity_poly.pdbx_seq_one_letter_code
_entity_poly.pdbx_strand_id
1 'polypeptide(L)'
;MSAETFTSSASFTKANTRRHASLAMAVTLLTGLSAGAVFAQQAPETQIQSAPPTETVQPSQAPVAPATPSAPTAEPSPTAQPSSPQPAQFEQPAHTNQTPAPSETSTPVETVNAEPASAERRTDIPHNLSPWGMFMAADWVVKGVMIGLAFASLVTWTVWVAKSIELAGARVRAGSTLKVIRRAKTLAEATDAVENKGGPAALMLRMATHEMQLSDAVVEHTDGGGIKERVSSALSRIETHAGRRMSRGTGALATIGSTAPFVGLFGTVWGIMNSFISISESQTTNLAVVAPGIAEALLATAIGLVAAIPAVVIYNVFARSITGYRHLLADAAAGVERLVSRDLDFRRIPPGSTSKPAVSLVGR
;
A
#
# COMPACT_ATOMS: atom_id res chain seq x y z
N MET A 1 21.90 60.01 23.98
CA MET A 1 20.89 59.60 22.98
C MET A 1 21.18 58.16 22.62
N SER A 2 20.50 57.22 23.29
CA SER A 2 20.67 55.78 23.13
C SER A 2 19.28 55.19 22.95
N ALA A 3 19.01 54.64 21.76
CA ALA A 3 17.98 53.64 21.49
C ALA A 3 17.94 53.41 19.97
N GLU A 4 18.56 52.34 19.46
CA GLU A 4 18.17 51.63 18.22
C GLU A 4 19.11 50.42 18.02
N THR A 5 18.93 49.34 18.78
CA THR A 5 19.46 48.00 18.44
C THR A 5 18.73 46.94 19.27
N PHE A 6 17.45 46.65 18.98
CA PHE A 6 16.79 45.45 19.53
C PHE A 6 15.54 45.01 18.76
N THR A 7 15.62 44.78 17.45
CA THR A 7 14.48 44.23 16.68
C THR A 7 14.86 43.17 15.64
N SER A 8 16.03 42.53 15.74
CA SER A 8 16.46 41.51 14.76
C SER A 8 16.58 40.07 15.30
N SER A 9 16.17 39.79 16.54
CA SER A 9 16.30 38.43 17.12
C SER A 9 14.99 37.64 17.24
N ALA A 10 13.82 38.24 16.98
CA ALA A 10 12.52 37.59 17.19
C ALA A 10 11.97 36.86 15.94
N SER A 11 12.48 37.18 14.74
CA SER A 11 12.00 36.62 13.46
C SER A 11 12.67 35.30 13.07
N PHE A 12 13.89 35.02 13.57
CA PHE A 12 14.62 33.78 13.27
C PHE A 12 14.12 32.58 14.08
N THR A 13 13.69 32.79 15.33
CA THR A 13 13.24 31.72 16.23
C THR A 13 11.91 31.12 15.77
N LYS A 14 11.00 31.94 15.22
CA LYS A 14 9.65 31.51 14.82
C LYS A 14 9.64 30.63 13.56
N ALA A 15 10.65 30.74 12.69
CA ALA A 15 10.80 29.92 11.50
C ALA A 15 11.34 28.50 11.82
N ASN A 16 12.18 28.38 12.85
CA ASN A 16 12.76 27.09 13.24
C ASN A 16 11.75 26.22 14.01
N THR A 17 10.91 26.81 14.86
CA THR A 17 9.85 26.09 15.59
C THR A 17 8.83 25.42 14.66
N ARG A 18 8.53 26.00 13.49
CA ARG A 18 7.59 25.39 12.53
C ARG A 18 8.15 24.15 11.83
N ARG A 19 9.46 24.09 11.61
CA ARG A 19 10.11 22.90 11.02
C ARG A 19 10.19 21.74 12.01
N HIS A 20 10.46 22.03 13.28
CA HIS A 20 10.46 21.02 14.34
C HIS A 20 9.05 20.55 14.72
N ALA A 21 8.02 21.41 14.66
CA ALA A 21 6.64 21.00 14.89
C ALA A 21 6.13 19.99 13.84
N SER A 22 6.55 20.12 12.57
CA SER A 22 6.21 19.15 11.51
C SER A 22 6.96 17.82 11.65
N LEU A 23 8.17 17.84 12.22
CA LEU A 23 8.97 16.63 12.49
C LEU A 23 8.49 15.92 13.77
N ALA A 24 8.11 16.64 14.82
CA ALA A 24 7.57 16.08 16.05
C ALA A 24 6.21 15.41 15.82
N MET A 25 5.34 16.02 15.00
CA MET A 25 4.02 15.47 14.68
C MET A 25 4.08 14.19 13.82
N ALA A 26 5.20 13.94 13.13
CA ALA A 26 5.42 12.70 12.39
C ALA A 26 5.89 11.54 13.29
N VAL A 27 6.52 11.84 14.44
CA VAL A 27 6.99 10.83 15.40
C VAL A 27 5.87 10.41 16.36
N THR A 28 4.90 11.27 16.65
CA THR A 28 3.78 10.93 17.55
C THR A 28 2.68 10.07 16.92
N LEU A 29 2.68 9.88 15.60
CA LEU A 29 1.69 9.05 14.90
C LEU A 29 2.03 7.55 14.90
N LEU A 30 3.14 7.14 15.53
CA LEU A 30 3.61 5.74 15.56
C LEU A 30 3.31 5.00 16.89
N THR A 31 2.65 5.62 17.86
CA THR A 31 2.43 5.03 19.20
C THR A 31 0.96 4.92 19.62
N GLY A 32 0.03 4.75 18.68
CA GLY A 32 -1.37 4.61 19.04
C GLY A 32 -2.20 3.96 17.95
N LEU A 33 -2.05 2.66 17.74
CA LEU A 33 -3.09 1.84 17.12
C LEU A 33 -2.88 0.36 17.50
N SER A 34 -3.14 0.04 18.76
CA SER A 34 -3.38 -1.34 19.23
C SER A 34 -4.82 -1.44 19.72
N ALA A 35 -5.75 -1.66 18.79
CA ALA A 35 -7.10 -2.14 19.09
C ALA A 35 -7.61 -2.85 17.83
N GLY A 36 -8.03 -4.10 18.00
CA GLY A 36 -8.15 -5.10 16.95
C GLY A 36 -9.17 -4.81 15.86
N ALA A 37 -8.93 -5.45 14.71
CA ALA A 37 -9.94 -5.70 13.71
C ALA A 37 -9.76 -7.14 13.22
N VAL A 38 -10.63 -8.01 13.74
CA VAL A 38 -10.91 -9.33 13.17
C VAL A 38 -11.56 -9.09 11.80
N PHE A 39 -10.96 -9.60 10.72
CA PHE A 39 -11.62 -9.67 9.42
C PHE A 39 -11.80 -11.13 9.03
N ALA A 40 -13.04 -11.60 9.14
CA ALA A 40 -13.53 -12.81 8.50
C ALA A 40 -14.32 -12.42 7.25
N GLN A 41 -13.90 -13.03 6.12
CA GLN A 41 -14.65 -13.53 4.97
C GLN A 41 -15.80 -12.73 4.34
N GLN A 42 -15.75 -12.57 3.00
CA GLN A 42 -16.89 -12.92 2.12
C GLN A 42 -16.47 -13.11 0.65
N ALA A 43 -16.78 -14.28 0.10
CA ALA A 43 -16.75 -14.61 -1.32
C ALA A 43 -18.13 -14.33 -1.95
N PRO A 44 -18.23 -13.99 -3.24
CA PRO A 44 -19.50 -13.59 -3.85
C PRO A 44 -20.36 -14.80 -4.25
N GLU A 45 -21.61 -14.80 -3.79
CA GLU A 45 -22.68 -15.67 -4.31
C GLU A 45 -23.29 -15.10 -5.60
N THR A 46 -23.45 -15.95 -6.60
CA THR A 46 -24.13 -15.66 -7.87
C THR A 46 -25.63 -15.83 -7.68
N GLN A 47 -26.39 -14.74 -7.70
CA GLN A 47 -27.86 -14.77 -7.69
C GLN A 47 -28.43 -15.04 -9.08
N ILE A 48 -29.31 -16.05 -9.16
CA ILE A 48 -30.14 -16.35 -10.32
C ILE A 48 -31.32 -15.38 -10.32
N GLN A 49 -31.43 -14.59 -11.38
CA GLN A 49 -32.51 -13.62 -11.59
C GLN A 49 -33.62 -14.23 -12.45
N SER A 50 -34.85 -14.17 -11.94
CA SER A 50 -36.10 -14.56 -12.59
C SER A 50 -36.59 -13.46 -13.55
N ALA A 51 -37.06 -13.87 -14.73
CA ALA A 51 -37.67 -12.99 -15.75
C ALA A 51 -39.19 -13.29 -15.91
N PRO A 52 -40.02 -12.31 -16.30
CA PRO A 52 -41.49 -12.42 -16.38
C PRO A 52 -41.99 -12.91 -17.77
N PRO A 53 -43.31 -13.17 -17.96
CA PRO A 53 -43.81 -14.01 -19.05
C PRO A 53 -44.19 -13.20 -20.31
N THR A 54 -44.16 -13.84 -21.48
CA THR A 54 -44.93 -13.40 -22.66
C THR A 54 -45.34 -14.60 -23.51
N GLU A 55 -46.60 -14.57 -23.89
CA GLU A 55 -47.42 -15.60 -24.51
C GLU A 55 -47.38 -15.47 -26.06
N THR A 56 -47.49 -16.61 -26.75
CA THR A 56 -47.96 -16.83 -28.14
C THR A 56 -47.18 -16.26 -29.34
N VAL A 57 -46.72 -17.14 -30.25
CA VAL A 57 -47.27 -17.41 -31.61
C VAL A 57 -46.52 -18.62 -32.26
N GLN A 58 -47.30 -19.56 -32.82
CA GLN A 58 -46.99 -20.80 -33.57
C GLN A 58 -46.67 -20.54 -35.08
N PRO A 59 -46.51 -21.51 -36.02
CA PRO A 59 -46.05 -22.92 -36.00
C PRO A 59 -45.13 -23.30 -37.22
N SER A 60 -44.93 -24.62 -37.44
CA SER A 60 -44.61 -25.37 -38.69
C SER A 60 -43.18 -25.98 -38.82
N GLN A 61 -43.04 -27.30 -38.64
CA GLN A 61 -43.09 -28.40 -39.65
C GLN A 61 -41.72 -28.54 -40.38
N ALA A 62 -41.04 -29.68 -40.54
CA ALA A 62 -41.42 -31.07 -40.84
C ALA A 62 -40.13 -31.99 -40.77
N PRO A 63 -40.11 -33.30 -41.15
CA PRO A 63 -40.12 -34.41 -40.17
C PRO A 63 -39.23 -35.66 -40.50
N VAL A 64 -39.43 -36.75 -39.73
CA VAL A 64 -39.31 -38.22 -40.04
C VAL A 64 -37.90 -38.89 -39.95
N ALA A 65 -37.53 -39.68 -38.90
CA ALA A 65 -37.85 -41.08 -38.48
C ALA A 65 -36.93 -42.17 -39.13
N PRO A 66 -36.97 -43.49 -38.77
CA PRO A 66 -37.26 -44.26 -37.53
C PRO A 66 -36.16 -45.36 -37.24
N ALA A 67 -36.06 -46.12 -36.12
CA ALA A 67 -36.71 -47.41 -35.75
C ALA A 67 -35.69 -48.24 -34.88
N THR A 68 -35.89 -48.56 -33.58
CA THR A 68 -36.41 -49.81 -32.92
C THR A 68 -35.65 -51.14 -33.19
N PRO A 69 -35.85 -52.24 -32.41
CA PRO A 69 -35.91 -52.45 -30.94
C PRO A 69 -35.18 -53.75 -30.48
N SER A 70 -35.09 -54.06 -29.17
CA SER A 70 -35.07 -55.45 -28.62
C SER A 70 -35.15 -55.45 -27.07
N ALA A 71 -35.98 -56.36 -26.53
CA ALA A 71 -36.21 -56.69 -25.11
C ALA A 71 -36.18 -58.24 -24.98
N PRO A 72 -36.54 -58.89 -23.84
CA PRO A 72 -36.07 -58.82 -22.44
C PRO A 72 -35.65 -60.23 -21.89
N THR A 73 -35.22 -60.38 -20.61
CA THR A 73 -35.58 -61.48 -19.64
C THR A 73 -34.87 -61.37 -18.27
N ALA A 74 -35.68 -61.31 -17.19
CA ALA A 74 -35.62 -61.64 -15.72
C ALA A 74 -34.27 -61.87 -14.96
N GLU A 75 -33.92 -61.17 -13.85
CA GLU A 75 -34.31 -61.19 -12.40
C GLU A 75 -33.60 -62.26 -11.52
N PRO A 76 -33.39 -62.14 -10.16
CA PRO A 76 -33.55 -61.00 -9.22
C PRO A 76 -32.42 -60.82 -8.14
N SER A 77 -32.58 -59.76 -7.32
CA SER A 77 -32.18 -59.58 -5.89
C SER A 77 -31.13 -58.51 -5.51
N PRO A 78 -31.26 -57.86 -4.33
CA PRO A 78 -30.92 -56.45 -4.11
C PRO A 78 -29.73 -56.25 -3.16
N THR A 79 -29.06 -55.10 -3.20
CA THR A 79 -28.24 -54.66 -2.06
C THR A 79 -28.27 -53.14 -1.91
N ALA A 80 -28.59 -52.75 -0.68
CA ALA A 80 -28.82 -51.40 -0.21
C ALA A 80 -27.53 -50.67 0.21
N GLN A 81 -27.59 -49.34 0.20
CA GLN A 81 -26.85 -48.44 1.11
C GLN A 81 -27.02 -48.91 2.58
N PRO A 82 -26.10 -48.62 3.55
CA PRO A 82 -25.86 -47.23 3.99
C PRO A 82 -24.54 -46.91 4.73
N SER A 83 -24.39 -45.62 5.06
CA SER A 83 -23.80 -44.98 6.27
C SER A 83 -22.44 -45.39 6.88
N SER A 84 -21.67 -44.35 7.21
CA SER A 84 -20.43 -44.28 8.00
C SER A 84 -20.44 -44.98 9.37
N PRO A 85 -19.27 -45.47 9.85
CA PRO A 85 -19.01 -45.65 11.28
C PRO A 85 -17.73 -44.99 11.82
N GLN A 86 -17.85 -44.65 13.11
CA GLN A 86 -16.91 -44.09 14.07
C GLN A 86 -15.89 -45.13 14.56
N PRO A 87 -14.68 -44.76 15.03
CA PRO A 87 -13.68 -45.73 15.50
C PRO A 87 -13.99 -46.32 16.89
N ALA A 88 -13.94 -47.64 16.97
CA ALA A 88 -14.13 -48.45 18.16
C ALA A 88 -12.90 -48.44 19.11
N GLN A 89 -13.24 -48.61 20.38
CA GLN A 89 -12.36 -48.83 21.54
C GLN A 89 -11.62 -50.17 21.41
N PHE A 90 -10.39 -50.22 21.91
CA PHE A 90 -9.68 -51.49 22.15
C PHE A 90 -10.12 -52.08 23.50
N GLU A 91 -10.71 -53.27 23.46
CA GLU A 91 -10.99 -54.13 24.60
C GLU A 91 -9.70 -54.73 25.19
N GLN A 92 -9.66 -54.74 26.52
CA GLN A 92 -8.65 -55.37 27.35
C GLN A 92 -9.25 -56.67 27.94
N PRO A 93 -8.56 -57.83 27.95
CA PRO A 93 -9.10 -59.04 28.54
C PRO A 93 -9.04 -59.00 30.07
N ALA A 94 -10.13 -59.46 30.68
CA ALA A 94 -10.34 -59.53 32.12
C ALA A 94 -9.51 -60.63 32.81
N HIS A 95 -8.95 -60.30 33.97
CA HIS A 95 -8.81 -61.23 35.09
C HIS A 95 -9.43 -60.60 36.33
N THR A 96 -10.51 -61.22 36.78
CA THR A 96 -11.17 -61.03 38.07
C THR A 96 -10.28 -61.57 39.21
N ASN A 97 -9.99 -60.76 40.24
CA ASN A 97 -10.64 -60.86 41.55
C ASN A 97 -9.89 -60.09 42.67
N GLN A 98 -10.70 -59.43 43.50
CA GLN A 98 -10.52 -59.16 44.94
C GLN A 98 -9.59 -58.01 45.40
N THR A 99 -10.25 -56.94 45.89
CA THR A 99 -9.79 -56.08 46.99
C THR A 99 -9.87 -56.87 48.30
N PRO A 100 -8.85 -56.82 49.17
CA PRO A 100 -8.96 -55.94 50.35
C PRO A 100 -7.66 -55.16 50.62
N ALA A 101 -7.78 -53.84 50.80
CA ALA A 101 -6.88 -53.10 51.69
C ALA A 101 -7.34 -53.33 53.15
N PRO A 102 -6.57 -52.99 54.21
CA PRO A 102 -5.22 -52.40 54.25
C PRO A 102 -4.26 -53.13 55.22
N SER A 103 -2.94 -52.96 55.08
CA SER A 103 -1.95 -52.88 56.18
C SER A 103 -0.54 -52.88 55.58
N GLU A 104 0.06 -51.69 55.41
CA GLU A 104 1.51 -51.59 55.40
C GLU A 104 1.97 -50.65 56.49
N THR A 105 2.48 -51.30 57.52
CA THR A 105 3.42 -50.89 58.54
C THR A 105 4.34 -49.77 58.09
N SER A 106 4.26 -48.66 58.82
CA SER A 106 5.28 -47.65 58.93
C SER A 106 6.62 -48.27 59.32
N THR A 107 7.63 -48.12 58.45
CA THR A 107 9.04 -48.14 58.85
C THR A 107 9.77 -46.92 58.28
N PRO A 108 10.78 -46.41 58.99
CA PRO A 108 11.02 -44.98 59.08
C PRO A 108 11.92 -44.43 57.98
N VAL A 109 11.73 -43.13 57.76
CA VAL A 109 12.57 -42.21 56.97
C VAL A 109 14.05 -42.40 57.31
N GLU A 110 14.82 -42.99 56.40
CA GLU A 110 16.27 -42.82 56.38
C GLU A 110 16.53 -41.43 55.79
N THR A 111 16.86 -40.50 56.67
CA THR A 111 17.26 -39.14 56.32
C THR A 111 18.66 -39.21 55.74
N VAL A 112 18.78 -39.48 54.44
CA VAL A 112 20.00 -39.13 53.70
C VAL A 112 19.98 -37.61 53.58
N ASN A 113 20.83 -36.98 54.39
CA ASN A 113 21.27 -35.60 54.21
C ASN A 113 21.96 -35.51 52.84
N ALA A 114 21.17 -35.42 51.77
CA ALA A 114 21.64 -34.92 50.50
C ALA A 114 21.59 -33.40 50.60
N GLU A 115 22.77 -32.83 50.86
CA GLU A 115 23.15 -31.47 50.49
C GLU A 115 22.31 -31.00 49.29
N PRO A 116 21.75 -29.77 49.28
CA PRO A 116 21.12 -29.27 48.08
C PRO A 116 22.22 -29.26 47.04
N ALA A 117 22.17 -30.25 46.13
CA ALA A 117 23.00 -30.28 44.95
C ALA A 117 22.86 -28.89 44.40
N SER A 118 23.96 -28.15 44.50
CA SER A 118 24.09 -26.82 43.95
C SER A 118 23.51 -26.97 42.56
N ALA A 119 22.61 -26.08 42.19
CA ALA A 119 22.19 -25.98 40.81
C ALA A 119 23.47 -25.71 40.01
N GLU A 120 24.18 -26.78 39.64
CA GLU A 120 25.20 -26.78 38.64
C GLU A 120 24.41 -26.34 37.42
N ARG A 121 24.48 -25.03 37.17
CA ARG A 121 24.24 -24.50 35.86
C ARG A 121 25.10 -25.36 34.97
N ARG A 122 24.45 -26.29 34.27
CA ARG A 122 25.04 -27.08 33.21
C ARG A 122 25.65 -26.04 32.26
N THR A 123 26.98 -25.93 32.32
CA THR A 123 27.79 -24.90 31.65
C THR A 123 28.05 -25.26 30.19
N ASP A 124 27.35 -26.29 29.69
CA ASP A 124 27.40 -26.85 28.35
C ASP A 124 26.43 -26.19 27.35
N ILE A 125 25.78 -25.07 27.71
CA ILE A 125 25.01 -24.25 26.75
C ILE A 125 25.72 -22.92 26.44
N PRO A 126 26.78 -22.89 25.62
CA PRO A 126 27.23 -21.67 24.96
C PRO A 126 26.63 -21.57 23.56
N HIS A 127 25.29 -21.56 23.43
CA HIS A 127 24.65 -20.98 22.26
C HIS A 127 24.19 -19.58 22.63
N ASN A 128 24.96 -18.59 22.17
CA ASN A 128 24.61 -17.20 22.36
C ASN A 128 23.38 -16.90 21.47
N LEU A 129 22.17 -17.14 21.99
CA LEU A 129 20.86 -16.87 21.37
C LEU A 129 20.62 -15.37 21.06
N SER A 130 21.68 -14.56 21.09
CA SER A 130 21.71 -13.25 20.48
C SER A 130 21.35 -13.37 18.97
N PRO A 131 20.63 -12.40 18.41
CA PRO A 131 20.35 -12.36 16.97
C PRO A 131 21.62 -12.42 16.11
N TRP A 132 22.74 -11.92 16.63
CA TRP A 132 24.05 -11.98 15.99
C TRP A 132 24.63 -13.39 15.95
N GLY A 133 24.55 -14.12 17.06
CA GLY A 133 24.98 -15.52 17.14
C GLY A 133 24.18 -16.42 16.20
N MET A 134 22.86 -16.22 16.17
CA MET A 134 21.95 -16.91 15.24
C MET A 134 22.26 -16.58 13.79
N PHE A 135 22.53 -15.33 13.45
CA PHE A 135 22.92 -14.98 12.09
C PHE A 135 24.24 -15.63 11.67
N MET A 136 25.23 -15.75 12.57
CA MET A 136 26.51 -16.39 12.25
C MET A 136 26.39 -17.91 12.09
N ALA A 137 25.50 -18.54 12.85
CA ALA A 137 25.22 -19.97 12.75
C ALA A 137 24.35 -20.36 11.53
N ALA A 138 23.63 -19.39 10.95
CA ALA A 138 22.74 -19.64 9.82
C ALA A 138 23.42 -20.17 8.54
N ASP A 139 22.64 -20.95 7.79
CA ASP A 139 23.01 -21.44 6.47
C ASP A 139 23.23 -20.27 5.47
N TRP A 140 24.07 -20.50 4.45
CA TRP A 140 24.44 -19.46 3.48
C TRP A 140 23.23 -18.90 2.73
N VAL A 141 22.21 -19.73 2.44
CA VAL A 141 20.97 -19.26 1.79
C VAL A 141 20.17 -18.36 2.72
N VAL A 142 20.00 -18.76 4.00
CA VAL A 142 19.28 -17.97 5.00
C VAL A 142 19.99 -16.63 5.26
N LYS A 143 21.32 -16.65 5.34
CA LYS A 143 22.14 -15.42 5.40
C LYS A 143 21.89 -14.51 4.21
N GLY A 144 21.86 -15.06 2.99
CA GLY A 144 21.54 -14.31 1.77
C GLY A 144 20.15 -13.67 1.82
N VAL A 145 19.14 -14.41 2.26
CA VAL A 145 17.77 -13.91 2.48
C VAL A 145 17.75 -12.76 3.48
N MET A 146 18.37 -12.92 4.65
CA MET A 146 18.40 -11.90 5.69
C MET A 146 19.12 -10.62 5.24
N ILE A 147 20.26 -10.75 4.56
CA ILE A 147 21.02 -9.61 4.00
C ILE A 147 20.19 -8.90 2.92
N GLY A 148 19.55 -9.65 2.03
CA GLY A 148 18.69 -9.10 0.98
C GLY A 148 17.51 -8.30 1.55
N LEU A 149 16.85 -8.84 2.58
CA LEU A 149 15.76 -8.15 3.29
C LEU A 149 16.24 -6.91 4.04
N ALA A 150 17.41 -6.96 4.68
CA ALA A 150 18.02 -5.80 5.34
C ALA A 150 18.34 -4.69 4.33
N PHE A 151 18.86 -5.05 3.14
CA PHE A 151 19.08 -4.11 2.05
C PHE A 151 17.77 -3.51 1.52
N ALA A 152 16.73 -4.31 1.34
CA ALA A 152 15.41 -3.83 0.93
C ALA A 152 14.81 -2.84 1.95
N SER A 153 15.03 -3.07 3.26
CA SER A 153 14.67 -2.12 4.32
C SER A 153 15.42 -0.79 4.18
N LEU A 154 16.74 -0.83 3.95
CA LEU A 154 17.55 0.37 3.73
C LEU A 154 17.06 1.18 2.51
N VAL A 155 16.74 0.50 1.41
CA VAL A 155 16.17 1.13 0.21
C VAL A 155 14.83 1.80 0.53
N THR A 156 13.97 1.14 1.31
CA THR A 156 12.66 1.67 1.74
C THR A 156 12.81 3.01 2.48
N TRP A 157 13.69 3.07 3.47
CA TRP A 157 13.95 4.30 4.23
C TRP A 157 14.59 5.41 3.38
N THR A 158 15.51 5.04 2.49
CA THR A 158 16.16 6.00 1.57
C THR A 158 15.15 6.63 0.62
N VAL A 159 14.30 5.81 0.00
CA VAL A 159 13.23 6.28 -0.89
C VAL A 159 12.24 7.15 -0.12
N TRP A 160 11.89 6.79 1.11
CA TRP A 160 11.00 7.60 1.94
C TRP A 160 11.52 9.02 2.15
N VAL A 161 12.76 9.20 2.58
CA VAL A 161 13.33 10.53 2.81
C VAL A 161 13.42 11.32 1.51
N ALA A 162 13.99 10.71 0.46
CA ALA A 162 14.18 11.37 -0.83
C ALA A 162 12.84 11.83 -1.44
N LYS A 163 11.84 10.94 -1.45
CA LYS A 163 10.52 11.24 -2.02
C LYS A 163 9.72 12.23 -1.18
N SER A 164 9.87 12.20 0.15
CA SER A 164 9.22 13.18 1.02
C SER A 164 9.68 14.60 0.70
N ILE A 165 10.98 14.81 0.52
CA ILE A 165 11.54 16.14 0.18
C ILE A 165 11.14 16.55 -1.25
N GLU A 166 11.26 15.63 -2.23
CA GLU A 166 10.89 15.90 -3.63
C GLU A 166 9.42 16.33 -3.76
N LEU A 167 8.51 15.56 -3.16
CA LEU A 167 7.07 15.79 -3.24
C LEU A 167 6.63 17.01 -2.45
N ALA A 168 7.18 17.23 -1.24
CA ALA A 168 6.89 18.43 -0.45
C ALA A 168 7.28 19.70 -1.22
N GLY A 169 8.49 19.73 -1.78
CA GLY A 169 8.95 20.85 -2.60
C GLY A 169 8.07 21.07 -3.85
N ALA A 170 7.68 19.99 -4.53
CA ALA A 170 6.79 20.10 -5.70
C ALA A 170 5.40 20.63 -5.34
N ARG A 171 4.82 20.18 -4.23
CA ARG A 171 3.51 20.62 -3.75
C ARG A 171 3.51 22.10 -3.35
N VAL A 172 4.55 22.55 -2.64
CA VAL A 172 4.71 23.96 -2.26
C VAL A 172 4.82 24.84 -3.50
N ARG A 173 5.67 24.48 -4.47
CA ARG A 173 5.81 25.24 -5.73
C ARG A 173 4.48 25.33 -6.49
N ALA A 174 3.83 24.19 -6.74
CA ALA A 174 2.55 24.13 -7.44
C ALA A 174 1.46 24.94 -6.72
N GLY A 175 1.32 24.80 -5.41
CA GLY A 175 0.36 25.58 -4.61
C GLY A 175 0.64 27.08 -4.65
N SER A 176 1.91 27.49 -4.64
CA SER A 176 2.29 28.90 -4.76
C SER A 176 1.93 29.49 -6.12
N THR A 177 2.12 28.73 -7.20
CA THR A 177 1.77 29.13 -8.58
C THR A 177 0.26 29.17 -8.77
N LEU A 178 -0.47 28.17 -8.27
CA LEU A 178 -1.93 28.15 -8.30
C LEU A 178 -2.53 29.37 -7.59
N LYS A 179 -1.92 29.84 -6.49
CA LYS A 179 -2.34 31.07 -5.81
C LYS A 179 -2.16 32.32 -6.68
N VAL A 180 -1.13 32.37 -7.52
CA VAL A 180 -0.91 33.44 -8.49
C VAL A 180 -1.97 33.37 -9.59
N ILE A 181 -2.16 32.18 -10.19
CA ILE A 181 -3.16 31.94 -11.25
C ILE A 181 -4.57 32.38 -10.79
N ARG A 182 -4.98 32.02 -9.57
CA ARG A 182 -6.30 32.41 -9.04
C ARG A 182 -6.50 33.90 -8.78
N ARG A 183 -5.40 34.66 -8.64
CA ARG A 183 -5.46 36.10 -8.35
C ARG A 183 -5.33 36.96 -9.61
N ALA A 184 -4.65 36.45 -10.63
CA ALA A 184 -4.38 37.17 -11.85
C ALA A 184 -5.67 37.49 -12.65
N LYS A 185 -5.69 38.66 -13.27
CA LYS A 185 -6.78 39.11 -14.13
C LYS A 185 -6.54 38.77 -15.60
N THR A 186 -5.30 38.53 -16.00
CA THR A 186 -4.93 38.17 -17.37
C THR A 186 -3.89 37.06 -17.37
N LEU A 187 -3.75 36.38 -18.51
CA LEU A 187 -2.71 35.36 -18.68
C LEU A 187 -1.31 35.99 -18.57
N ALA A 188 -1.11 37.17 -19.15
CA ALA A 188 0.17 37.88 -19.10
C ALA A 188 0.61 38.19 -17.65
N GLU A 189 -0.29 38.77 -16.84
CA GLU A 189 -0.02 39.05 -15.42
C GLU A 189 0.37 37.79 -14.64
N ALA A 190 -0.32 36.68 -14.91
CA ALA A 190 -0.01 35.40 -14.27
C ALA A 190 1.36 34.86 -14.67
N THR A 191 1.72 34.96 -15.95
CA THR A 191 3.00 34.48 -16.51
C THR A 191 4.17 35.30 -15.99
N ASP A 192 4.07 36.62 -15.97
CA ASP A 192 5.11 37.52 -15.47
C ASP A 192 5.37 37.30 -13.97
N ALA A 193 4.30 37.12 -13.17
CA ALA A 193 4.40 36.84 -11.75
C ALA A 193 5.05 35.48 -11.42
N VAL A 194 5.26 34.60 -12.41
CA VAL A 194 5.93 33.30 -12.25
C VAL A 194 7.19 33.15 -13.12
N GLU A 195 7.72 34.24 -13.69
CA GLU A 195 8.88 34.22 -14.57
C GLU A 195 10.10 33.53 -13.93
N ASN A 196 10.34 33.82 -12.65
CA ASN A 196 11.44 33.22 -11.87
C ASN A 196 11.07 31.90 -11.18
N LYS A 197 9.84 31.40 -11.37
CA LYS A 197 9.37 30.14 -10.75
C LYS A 197 9.50 28.98 -11.73
N GLY A 198 10.02 27.87 -11.20
CA GLY A 198 10.07 26.60 -11.91
C GLY A 198 8.89 25.66 -11.57
N GLY A 199 8.74 24.62 -12.38
CA GLY A 199 7.84 23.50 -12.13
C GLY A 199 6.63 23.45 -13.08
N PRO A 200 5.84 22.37 -13.04
CA PRO A 200 4.83 22.09 -14.06
C PRO A 200 3.74 23.16 -14.16
N ALA A 201 3.26 23.70 -13.04
CA ALA A 201 2.25 24.76 -13.04
C ALA A 201 2.75 26.09 -13.65
N ALA A 202 4.04 26.41 -13.51
CA ALA A 202 4.64 27.58 -14.16
C ALA A 202 4.87 27.33 -15.66
N LEU A 203 5.25 26.09 -16.02
CA LEU A 203 5.36 25.67 -17.41
C LEU A 203 4.00 25.73 -18.14
N MET A 204 2.91 25.36 -17.47
CA MET A 204 1.55 25.48 -18.00
C MET A 204 1.21 26.91 -18.45
N LEU A 205 1.54 27.91 -17.62
CA LEU A 205 1.37 29.33 -17.97
C LEU A 205 2.19 29.71 -19.21
N ARG A 206 3.50 29.38 -19.22
CA ARG A 206 4.39 29.68 -20.35
C ARG A 206 3.92 29.03 -21.65
N MET A 207 3.46 27.77 -21.57
CA MET A 207 2.96 27.04 -22.74
C MET A 207 1.66 27.64 -23.27
N ALA A 208 0.75 28.06 -22.38
CA ALA A 208 -0.47 28.76 -22.79
C ALA A 208 -0.16 30.13 -23.42
N THR A 209 0.76 30.91 -22.83
CA THR A 209 1.20 32.19 -23.39
C THR A 209 1.85 32.00 -24.76
N HIS A 210 2.72 31.01 -24.90
CA HIS A 210 3.38 30.68 -26.16
C HIS A 210 2.36 30.28 -27.25
N GLU A 211 1.37 29.45 -26.91
CA GLU A 211 0.31 29.04 -27.83
C GLU A 211 -0.57 30.23 -28.27
N MET A 212 -0.87 31.14 -27.36
CA MET A 212 -1.58 32.39 -27.65
C MET A 212 -0.79 33.31 -28.60
N GLN A 213 0.53 33.42 -28.40
CA GLN A 213 1.41 34.22 -29.26
C GLN A 213 1.55 33.64 -30.67
N LEU A 214 1.67 32.32 -30.79
CA LEU A 214 1.72 31.65 -32.10
C LEU A 214 0.41 31.80 -32.88
N SER A 215 -0.70 31.91 -32.16
CA SER A 215 -2.03 31.97 -32.76
C SER A 215 -2.49 33.42 -33.02
N ASP A 216 -1.69 34.43 -32.68
CA ASP A 216 -2.10 35.85 -32.69
C ASP A 216 -2.63 36.30 -34.06
N ALA A 217 -2.00 35.86 -35.16
CA ALA A 217 -2.43 36.17 -36.53
C ALA A 217 -3.74 35.47 -36.97
N VAL A 218 -4.11 34.35 -36.32
CA VAL A 218 -5.28 33.52 -36.66
C VAL A 218 -6.49 33.86 -35.80
N VAL A 219 -6.27 34.49 -34.63
CA VAL A 219 -7.33 34.89 -33.67
C VAL A 219 -8.32 35.88 -34.29
N GLU A 220 -7.88 36.77 -35.17
CA GLU A 220 -8.77 37.78 -35.80
C GLU A 220 -9.81 37.15 -36.76
N HIS A 221 -9.55 35.94 -37.25
CA HIS A 221 -10.35 35.29 -38.29
C HIS A 221 -11.10 34.04 -37.81
N THR A 222 -10.98 33.67 -36.53
CA THR A 222 -11.56 32.42 -36.00
C THR A 222 -12.16 32.59 -34.61
N ASP A 223 -13.12 31.73 -34.25
CA ASP A 223 -13.81 31.73 -32.95
C ASP A 223 -12.93 31.22 -31.79
N GLY A 224 -11.60 31.28 -31.86
CA GLY A 224 -10.66 30.93 -30.77
C GLY A 224 -10.74 29.50 -30.19
N GLY A 225 -11.72 28.69 -30.57
CA GLY A 225 -11.97 27.36 -30.01
C GLY A 225 -10.82 26.39 -30.25
N GLY A 226 -10.19 26.48 -31.43
CA GLY A 226 -9.00 25.68 -31.74
C GLY A 226 -7.79 25.99 -30.83
N ILE A 227 -7.67 27.24 -30.38
CA ILE A 227 -6.60 27.65 -29.45
C ILE A 227 -6.86 27.05 -28.08
N LYS A 228 -8.10 27.13 -27.59
CA LYS A 228 -8.50 26.52 -26.32
C LYS A 228 -8.24 25.02 -26.30
N GLU A 229 -8.55 24.32 -27.39
CA GLU A 229 -8.31 22.87 -27.52
C GLU A 229 -6.81 22.54 -27.50
N ARG A 230 -5.98 23.28 -28.25
CA ARG A 230 -4.51 23.07 -28.25
C ARG A 230 -3.89 23.37 -26.90
N VAL A 231 -4.32 24.45 -26.24
CA VAL A 231 -3.90 24.76 -24.87
C VAL A 231 -4.30 23.63 -23.94
N SER A 232 -5.58 23.23 -23.88
CA SER A 232 -6.05 22.16 -22.99
C SER A 232 -5.29 20.86 -23.19
N SER A 233 -5.06 20.47 -24.45
CA SER A 233 -4.24 19.31 -24.82
C SER A 233 -2.80 19.42 -24.29
N ALA A 234 -2.16 20.57 -24.44
CA ALA A 234 -0.81 20.81 -23.94
C ALA A 234 -0.75 20.76 -22.40
N LEU A 235 -1.73 21.37 -21.71
CA LEU A 235 -1.80 21.36 -20.24
C LEU A 235 -1.99 19.95 -19.68
N SER A 236 -2.89 19.16 -20.27
CA SER A 236 -3.12 17.76 -19.92
C SER A 236 -1.86 16.89 -20.06
N ARG A 237 -1.07 17.12 -21.12
CA ARG A 237 0.22 16.45 -21.31
C ARG A 237 1.23 16.80 -20.21
N ILE A 238 1.31 18.07 -19.82
CA ILE A 238 2.19 18.53 -18.74
C ILE A 238 1.79 17.92 -17.40
N GLU A 239 0.49 17.90 -17.08
CA GLU A 239 -0.04 17.28 -15.86
C GLU A 239 0.31 15.79 -15.80
N THR A 240 0.02 15.06 -16.88
CA THR A 240 0.27 13.62 -16.98
C THR A 240 1.76 13.31 -16.87
N HIS A 241 2.62 14.10 -17.51
CA HIS A 241 4.07 13.93 -17.42
C HIS A 241 4.58 14.19 -16.00
N ALA A 242 4.12 15.27 -15.35
CA ALA A 242 4.49 15.60 -13.99
C ALA A 242 4.04 14.54 -12.98
N GLY A 243 2.81 14.02 -13.12
CA GLY A 243 2.29 12.94 -12.30
C GLY A 243 3.12 11.67 -12.43
N ARG A 244 3.41 11.22 -13.66
CA ARG A 244 4.26 10.03 -13.90
C ARG A 244 5.66 10.19 -13.34
N ARG A 245 6.29 11.37 -13.53
CA ARG A 245 7.61 11.66 -12.98
C ARG A 245 7.63 11.52 -11.46
N MET A 246 6.58 12.01 -10.78
CA MET A 246 6.49 11.93 -9.33
C MET A 246 6.33 10.49 -8.83
N SER A 247 5.56 9.66 -9.56
CA SER A 247 5.40 8.22 -9.30
C SER A 247 6.67 7.40 -9.55
N ARG A 248 7.68 7.93 -10.25
CA ARG A 248 8.89 7.18 -10.54
C ARG A 248 9.65 6.83 -9.25
N GLY A 249 10.00 5.57 -9.08
CA GLY A 249 10.74 5.08 -7.91
C GLY A 249 9.87 4.59 -6.75
N THR A 250 8.58 4.96 -6.69
CA THR A 250 7.68 4.41 -5.65
C THR A 250 7.27 2.97 -5.94
N GLY A 251 7.39 2.50 -7.19
CA GLY A 251 7.11 1.11 -7.55
C GLY A 251 8.00 0.10 -6.82
N ALA A 252 9.25 0.47 -6.50
CA ALA A 252 10.14 -0.40 -5.72
C ALA A 252 9.58 -0.68 -4.31
N LEU A 253 8.94 0.31 -3.67
CA LEU A 253 8.27 0.12 -2.37
C LEU A 253 7.11 -0.85 -2.48
N ALA A 254 6.33 -0.77 -3.56
CA ALA A 254 5.22 -1.70 -3.80
C ALA A 254 5.73 -3.13 -3.96
N THR A 255 6.80 -3.32 -4.74
CA THR A 255 7.43 -4.63 -4.93
C THR A 255 8.01 -5.17 -3.62
N ILE A 256 8.79 -4.37 -2.89
CA ILE A 256 9.35 -4.80 -1.59
C ILE A 256 8.23 -5.17 -0.62
N GLY A 257 7.20 -4.32 -0.53
CA GLY A 257 6.05 -4.56 0.34
C GLY A 257 5.29 -5.84 0.03
N SER A 258 5.17 -6.22 -1.26
CA SER A 258 4.48 -7.43 -1.67
C SER A 258 5.35 -8.69 -1.63
N THR A 259 6.66 -8.59 -1.89
CA THR A 259 7.54 -9.76 -2.02
C THR A 259 8.32 -10.10 -0.75
N ALA A 260 8.66 -9.11 0.10
CA ALA A 260 9.48 -9.34 1.29
C ALA A 260 8.90 -10.39 2.27
N PRO A 261 7.57 -10.50 2.51
CA PRO A 261 7.03 -11.55 3.36
C PRO A 261 7.28 -12.95 2.78
N PHE A 262 7.16 -13.11 1.45
CA PHE A 262 7.40 -14.38 0.77
C PHE A 262 8.87 -14.74 0.73
N VAL A 263 9.76 -13.75 0.60
CA VAL A 263 11.21 -13.96 0.72
C VAL A 263 11.58 -14.42 2.14
N GLY A 264 10.96 -13.85 3.18
CA GLY A 264 11.11 -14.32 4.56
C GLY A 264 10.58 -15.74 4.77
N LEU A 265 9.39 -16.03 4.23
CA LEU A 265 8.79 -17.37 4.25
C LEU A 265 9.69 -18.41 3.57
N PHE A 266 10.28 -18.05 2.42
CA PHE A 266 11.27 -18.90 1.77
C PHE A 266 12.45 -19.21 2.70
N GLY A 267 12.97 -18.20 3.41
CA GLY A 267 14.00 -18.39 4.43
C GLY A 267 13.58 -19.38 5.53
N THR A 268 12.33 -19.31 6.02
CA THR A 268 11.84 -20.28 7.01
C THR A 268 11.78 -21.70 6.46
N VAL A 269 11.23 -21.88 5.26
CA VAL A 269 11.07 -23.20 4.65
C VAL A 269 12.44 -23.84 4.44
N TRP A 270 13.41 -23.05 3.96
CA TRP A 270 14.78 -23.51 3.78
C TRP A 270 15.45 -23.92 5.10
N GLY A 271 15.37 -23.08 6.14
CA GLY A 271 16.00 -23.37 7.44
C GLY A 271 15.37 -24.57 8.15
N ILE A 272 14.05 -24.73 8.08
CA ILE A 272 13.36 -25.91 8.63
C ILE A 272 13.75 -27.17 7.85
N MET A 273 13.82 -27.11 6.52
CA MET A 273 14.29 -28.23 5.69
C MET A 273 15.70 -28.66 6.10
N ASN A 274 16.63 -27.71 6.26
CA ASN A 274 18.01 -28.02 6.67
C ASN A 274 18.08 -28.61 8.09
N SER A 275 17.22 -28.14 9.00
CA SER A 275 17.10 -28.71 10.34
C SER A 275 16.65 -30.17 10.30
N PHE A 276 15.68 -30.53 9.45
CA PHE A 276 15.27 -31.92 9.27
C PHE A 276 16.35 -32.81 8.66
N ILE A 277 17.14 -32.28 7.72
CA ILE A 277 18.30 -33.00 7.15
C ILE A 277 19.30 -33.34 8.27
N SER A 278 19.61 -32.38 9.15
CA SER A 278 20.53 -32.64 10.27
C SER A 278 20.06 -33.71 11.26
N ILE A 279 18.74 -33.85 11.49
CA ILE A 279 18.18 -34.94 12.31
C ILE A 279 18.43 -36.28 11.62
N SER A 280 18.19 -36.34 10.31
CA SER A 280 18.37 -37.56 9.52
C SER A 280 19.82 -38.02 9.50
N GLU A 281 20.77 -37.09 9.35
CA GLU A 281 22.20 -37.40 9.30
C GLU A 281 22.76 -37.79 10.68
N SER A 282 22.33 -37.09 11.74
CA SER A 282 22.82 -37.34 13.09
C SER A 282 22.16 -38.53 13.78
N GLN A 283 21.09 -39.09 13.19
CA GLN A 283 20.32 -40.22 13.72
C GLN A 283 19.86 -40.03 15.18
N THR A 284 19.78 -38.79 15.66
CA THR A 284 19.36 -38.45 17.02
C THR A 284 18.14 -37.56 16.98
N THR A 285 17.19 -37.83 17.87
CA THR A 285 15.98 -37.02 18.07
C THR A 285 16.19 -35.89 19.08
N ASN A 286 17.45 -35.61 19.44
CA ASN A 286 17.76 -34.56 20.40
C ASN A 286 17.38 -33.17 19.87
N LEU A 287 16.34 -32.58 20.46
CA LEU A 287 15.80 -31.28 20.09
C LEU A 287 16.82 -30.13 20.25
N ALA A 288 17.84 -30.29 21.10
CA ALA A 288 18.86 -29.26 21.29
C ALA A 288 19.69 -29.00 20.02
N VAL A 289 19.86 -30.00 19.15
CA VAL A 289 20.65 -29.89 17.92
C VAL A 289 19.93 -29.06 16.84
N VAL A 290 18.59 -29.05 16.87
CA VAL A 290 17.76 -28.43 15.81
C VAL A 290 17.14 -27.11 16.20
N ALA A 291 17.02 -26.85 17.51
CA ALA A 291 16.46 -25.62 18.03
C ALA A 291 17.10 -24.34 17.44
N PRO A 292 18.44 -24.27 17.22
CA PRO A 292 19.07 -23.11 16.59
C PRO A 292 18.58 -22.87 15.14
N GLY A 293 18.55 -23.90 14.30
CA GLY A 293 18.15 -23.77 12.88
C GLY A 293 16.69 -23.37 12.71
N ILE A 294 15.79 -23.87 13.58
CA ILE A 294 14.39 -23.46 13.59
C ILE A 294 14.26 -21.99 14.04
N ALA A 295 15.01 -21.58 15.06
CA ALA A 295 14.97 -20.21 15.53
C ALA A 295 15.47 -19.21 14.46
N GLU A 296 16.53 -19.56 13.72
CA GLU A 296 17.05 -18.77 12.60
C GLU A 296 16.07 -18.67 11.43
N ALA A 297 15.42 -19.79 11.09
CA ALA A 297 14.33 -19.82 10.13
C ALA A 297 13.26 -18.80 10.52
N LEU A 298 12.72 -18.87 11.74
CA LEU A 298 11.68 -17.96 12.22
C LEU A 298 12.13 -16.49 12.20
N LEU A 299 13.40 -16.21 12.50
CA LEU A 299 13.98 -14.88 12.42
C LEU A 299 13.93 -14.32 10.98
N ALA A 300 14.16 -15.14 9.95
CA ALA A 300 14.09 -14.71 8.55
C ALA A 300 12.68 -14.18 8.18
N THR A 301 11.63 -14.86 8.63
CA THR A 301 10.24 -14.39 8.42
C THR A 301 9.96 -13.11 9.19
N ALA A 302 10.42 -13.01 10.44
CA ALA A 302 10.27 -11.79 11.24
C ALA A 302 10.91 -10.57 10.54
N ILE A 303 12.13 -10.73 10.01
CA ILE A 303 12.82 -9.68 9.25
C ILE A 303 12.06 -9.35 7.95
N GLY A 304 11.49 -10.35 7.28
CA GLY A 304 10.65 -10.16 6.10
C GLY A 304 9.47 -9.24 6.36
N LEU A 305 8.76 -9.44 7.48
CA LEU A 305 7.65 -8.59 7.90
C LEU A 305 8.12 -7.17 8.28
N VAL A 306 9.24 -7.06 9.00
CA VAL A 306 9.84 -5.77 9.38
C VAL A 306 10.24 -4.95 8.14
N ALA A 307 10.69 -5.59 7.07
CA ALA A 307 10.97 -4.92 5.79
C ALA A 307 9.69 -4.57 5.02
N ALA A 308 8.69 -5.46 5.01
CA ALA A 308 7.47 -5.31 4.23
C ALA A 308 6.54 -4.21 4.75
N ILE A 309 6.27 -4.19 6.06
CA ILE A 309 5.23 -3.32 6.67
C ILE A 309 5.53 -1.83 6.40
N PRO A 310 6.74 -1.31 6.67
CA PRO A 310 7.05 0.09 6.37
C PRO A 310 6.94 0.39 4.87
N ALA A 311 7.40 -0.52 4.01
CA ALA A 311 7.36 -0.34 2.56
C ALA A 311 5.93 -0.14 2.05
N VAL A 312 4.97 -0.96 2.51
CA VAL A 312 3.55 -0.83 2.15
C VAL A 312 2.95 0.48 2.66
N VAL A 313 3.20 0.84 3.92
CA VAL A 313 2.67 2.08 4.51
C VAL A 313 3.19 3.30 3.75
N ILE A 314 4.51 3.36 3.52
CA ILE A 314 5.17 4.46 2.81
C ILE A 314 4.65 4.55 1.37
N TYR A 315 4.52 3.42 0.67
CA TYR A 315 3.95 3.37 -0.67
C TYR A 315 2.55 3.97 -0.72
N ASN A 316 1.66 3.58 0.19
CA ASN A 316 0.28 4.07 0.24
C ASN A 316 0.20 5.57 0.53
N VAL A 317 1.05 6.07 1.44
CA VAL A 317 1.15 7.50 1.73
C VAL A 317 1.58 8.29 0.49
N PHE A 318 2.57 7.80 -0.26
CA PHE A 318 3.00 8.44 -1.49
C PHE A 318 1.95 8.34 -2.59
N ALA A 319 1.30 7.19 -2.78
CA ALA A 319 0.22 7.04 -3.76
C ALA A 319 -0.86 8.10 -3.54
N ARG A 320 -1.34 8.27 -2.30
CA ARG A 320 -2.32 9.29 -1.95
C ARG A 320 -1.79 10.71 -2.15
N SER A 321 -0.55 10.97 -1.72
CA SER A 321 0.05 12.30 -1.81
C SER A 321 0.33 12.74 -3.25
N ILE A 322 0.70 11.80 -4.13
CA ILE A 322 0.88 12.03 -5.56
C ILE A 322 -0.46 12.32 -6.23
N THR A 323 -1.52 11.60 -5.89
CA THR A 323 -2.88 11.93 -6.36
C THR A 323 -3.27 13.34 -5.95
N GLY A 324 -3.02 13.74 -4.70
CA GLY A 324 -3.23 15.12 -4.25
C GLY A 324 -2.39 16.15 -5.02
N TYR A 325 -1.16 15.81 -5.41
CA TYR A 325 -0.33 16.67 -6.27
C TYR A 325 -0.90 16.80 -7.69
N ARG A 326 -1.42 15.71 -8.27
CA ARG A 326 -2.08 15.73 -9.59
C ARG A 326 -3.31 16.62 -9.57
N HIS A 327 -4.15 16.53 -8.55
CA HIS A 327 -5.29 17.44 -8.38
C HIS A 327 -4.88 18.92 -8.32
N LEU A 328 -3.80 19.25 -7.60
CA LEU A 328 -3.28 20.62 -7.58
C LEU A 328 -2.81 21.12 -8.95
N LEU A 329 -2.27 20.23 -9.79
CA LEU A 329 -1.89 20.58 -11.16
C LEU A 329 -3.11 20.72 -12.06
N ALA A 330 -4.13 19.86 -11.91
CA ALA A 330 -5.39 19.98 -12.62
C ALA A 330 -6.11 21.30 -12.29
N ASP A 331 -6.12 21.70 -11.01
CA ASP A 331 -6.65 23.00 -10.60
C ASP A 331 -5.89 24.17 -11.24
N ALA A 332 -4.56 24.03 -11.37
CA ALA A 332 -3.74 25.03 -12.04
C ALA A 332 -4.04 25.09 -13.54
N ALA A 333 -4.14 23.95 -14.21
CA ALA A 333 -4.50 23.86 -15.62
C ALA A 333 -5.87 24.50 -15.88
N ALA A 334 -6.89 24.15 -15.10
CA ALA A 334 -8.21 24.76 -15.20
C ALA A 334 -8.18 26.27 -14.90
N GLY A 335 -7.29 26.73 -14.02
CA GLY A 335 -7.07 28.16 -13.80
C GLY A 335 -6.49 28.86 -15.03
N VAL A 336 -5.50 28.25 -15.69
CA VAL A 336 -4.89 28.75 -16.93
C VAL A 336 -5.92 28.77 -18.06
N GLU A 337 -6.71 27.72 -18.24
CA GLU A 337 -7.78 27.68 -19.25
C GLU A 337 -8.81 28.79 -19.08
N ARG A 338 -9.18 29.13 -17.83
CA ARG A 338 -10.08 30.26 -17.54
C ARG A 338 -9.44 31.59 -17.92
N LEU A 339 -8.14 31.78 -17.66
CA LEU A 339 -7.41 32.97 -18.07
C LEU A 339 -7.37 33.11 -19.60
N VAL A 340 -7.04 32.02 -20.29
CA VAL A 340 -7.03 31.97 -21.77
C VAL A 340 -8.41 32.26 -22.35
N SER A 341 -9.46 31.61 -21.84
CA SER A 341 -10.83 31.84 -22.29
C SER A 341 -11.23 33.31 -22.13
N ARG A 342 -10.97 33.89 -20.96
CA ARG A 342 -11.30 35.29 -20.68
C ARG A 342 -10.51 36.26 -21.57
N ASP A 343 -9.23 36.02 -21.79
CA ASP A 343 -8.40 36.87 -22.65
C ASP A 343 -8.83 36.79 -24.13
N LEU A 344 -9.27 35.61 -24.59
CA LEU A 344 -9.86 35.44 -25.92
C LEU A 344 -11.21 36.16 -26.07
N ASP A 345 -12.07 36.11 -25.04
CA ASP A 345 -13.37 36.79 -25.04
C ASP A 345 -13.18 38.32 -25.09
N PHE A 346 -12.24 38.87 -24.31
CA PHE A 346 -11.96 40.31 -24.32
C PHE A 346 -11.47 40.83 -25.68
N ARG A 347 -10.70 40.03 -26.42
CA ARG A 347 -10.22 40.37 -27.77
C ARG A 347 -11.35 40.46 -28.81
N ARG A 348 -12.51 39.84 -28.55
CA ARG A 348 -13.67 39.89 -29.45
C ARG A 348 -14.51 41.14 -29.30
N ILE A 349 -14.40 41.86 -28.18
CA ILE A 349 -15.16 43.08 -27.95
C ILE A 349 -14.51 44.21 -28.77
N PRO A 350 -15.18 44.74 -29.81
CA PRO A 350 -14.62 45.83 -30.59
C PRO A 350 -14.39 47.06 -29.70
N PRO A 351 -13.31 47.82 -29.88
CA PRO A 351 -13.10 49.08 -29.17
C PRO A 351 -14.17 50.10 -29.61
N GLY A 352 -15.30 50.16 -28.91
CA GLY A 352 -16.39 51.10 -29.20
C GLY A 352 -17.79 50.80 -28.63
N SER A 353 -18.03 49.64 -28.01
CA SER A 353 -19.39 49.27 -27.55
C SER A 353 -19.78 49.73 -26.13
N THR A 354 -19.03 50.67 -25.53
CA THR A 354 -19.47 51.33 -24.28
C THR A 354 -20.58 52.34 -24.58
N SER A 355 -21.77 51.85 -24.91
CA SER A 355 -22.98 52.67 -24.83
C SER A 355 -23.19 53.04 -23.37
N LYS A 356 -23.04 54.33 -23.03
CA LYS A 356 -23.45 54.87 -21.72
C LYS A 356 -24.90 54.41 -21.47
N PRO A 357 -25.25 53.89 -20.28
CA PRO A 357 -26.66 53.72 -19.94
C PRO A 357 -27.26 55.13 -19.95
N ALA A 358 -28.14 55.40 -20.92
CA ALA A 358 -28.93 56.62 -20.95
C ALA A 358 -29.88 56.55 -19.75
N VAL A 359 -29.43 57.10 -18.62
CA VAL A 359 -30.29 57.41 -17.49
C VAL A 359 -31.25 58.49 -17.99
N SER A 360 -32.44 58.08 -18.42
CA SER A 360 -33.52 59.03 -18.67
C SER A 360 -34.01 59.54 -17.31
N LEU A 361 -33.45 60.65 -16.86
CA LEU A 361 -34.12 61.54 -15.91
C LEU A 361 -35.36 62.10 -16.61
N VAL A 362 -36.46 61.34 -16.58
CA VAL A 362 -37.78 61.90 -16.81
C VAL A 362 -38.36 62.20 -15.43
N GLY A 363 -38.13 63.43 -15.00
CA GLY A 363 -38.98 64.08 -14.02
C GLY A 363 -40.15 64.74 -14.74
N ARG A 364 -41.37 64.43 -14.31
CA ARG A 364 -42.40 65.41 -13.97
C ARG A 364 -43.51 64.75 -13.17
#